data_AF-A0A0N4TH00-F1
#
_entry.id   AF-A0A0N4TH00-F1
#
_cell.length_a   1.000
_cell.length_b   1.000
_cell.length_c   1.000
_cell.angle_alpha   90.00
_cell.angle_beta   90.00
_cell.angle_gamma   90.00
#
_symmetry.space_group_name_H-M   'P 1'
#
loop_
_entity.id
_entity.type
_entity.pdbx_description
1 polymer ?
#
loop_
_entity_poly.entity_id
_entity_poly.type
_entity_poly.pdbx_seq_one_letter_code
_entity_poly.pdbx_strand_id
1 'polypeptide(L)'
;YFRFPNDVTRSITFCERSKSDVAAIVKAVESMISNFKATGMTPADSIANICNGLAAKTKNKKFNKVMKNVEEALEEIAKTERLTAKRVELKFIESWSKTWLHGNLKIYLDDINQLKKRRLDKDGLAQSANK
;
A
#
# COMPACT_ATOMS: atom_id res chain seq x y z
N TYR A 1 -14.05 -12.86 35.16
CA TYR A 1 -13.68 -12.03 34.00
C TYR A 1 -14.90 -11.83 33.12
N PHE A 2 -15.59 -10.69 33.23
CA PHE A 2 -16.57 -10.33 32.20
C PHE A 2 -15.78 -9.87 30.96
N ARG A 3 -16.01 -10.48 29.80
CA ARG A 3 -15.46 -10.07 28.49
C ARG A 3 -16.25 -8.87 27.95
N PHE A 4 -15.68 -8.12 27.01
CA PHE A 4 -16.52 -7.20 26.22
C PHE A 4 -17.59 -8.00 25.49
N PRO A 5 -18.76 -7.41 25.19
CA PRO A 5 -19.69 -7.98 24.22
C PRO A 5 -18.96 -8.44 22.95
N ASN A 6 -19.43 -9.52 22.34
CA ASN A 6 -18.71 -10.19 21.25
C ASN A 6 -18.50 -9.27 20.04
N ASP A 7 -19.48 -8.44 19.72
CA ASP A 7 -19.43 -7.38 18.72
C ASP A 7 -18.32 -6.36 19.03
N VAL A 8 -18.23 -5.88 20.27
CA VAL A 8 -17.17 -4.95 20.70
C VAL A 8 -15.80 -5.62 20.63
N THR A 9 -15.69 -6.90 21.02
CA THR A 9 -14.44 -7.66 20.93
C THR A 9 -13.97 -7.80 19.48
N ARG A 10 -14.89 -8.08 18.55
CA ARG A 10 -14.59 -8.17 17.11
C ARG A 10 -14.06 -6.83 16.57
N SER A 11 -14.70 -5.71 16.92
CA SER A 11 -14.26 -4.38 16.50
C SER A 11 -12.89 -4.00 17.06
N ILE A 12 -12.61 -4.35 18.32
CA ILE A 12 -11.29 -4.17 18.93
C ILE A 12 -10.23 -4.96 18.15
N THR A 13 -10.47 -6.26 17.93
CA THR A 13 -9.53 -7.12 17.19
C THR A 13 -9.32 -6.64 15.77
N PHE A 14 -10.37 -6.15 15.10
CA PHE A 14 -10.25 -5.54 13.77
C PHE A 14 -9.31 -4.34 13.79
N CYS A 15 -9.49 -3.39 14.71
CA CYS A 15 -8.63 -2.20 14.78
C CYS A 15 -7.17 -2.58 15.11
N GLU A 16 -6.96 -3.49 16.06
CA GLU A 16 -5.62 -3.93 16.44
C GLU A 16 -4.87 -4.59 15.27
N ARG A 17 -5.55 -5.47 14.51
CA ARG A 17 -4.97 -6.14 13.33
C ARG A 17 -4.81 -5.20 12.14
N SER A 18 -5.77 -4.30 11.92
CA SER A 18 -5.74 -3.37 10.80
C SER A 18 -4.46 -2.52 10.78
N LYS A 19 -3.90 -2.21 11.95
CA LYS A 19 -2.63 -1.47 12.05
C LYS A 19 -1.48 -2.19 11.37
N SER A 20 -1.26 -3.47 11.71
CA SER A 20 -0.18 -4.26 11.10
C SER A 20 -0.45 -4.54 9.64
N ASP A 21 -1.70 -4.89 9.32
CA ASP A 21 -2.06 -5.37 7.99
C ASP A 21 -1.97 -4.23 6.97
N VAL A 22 -2.51 -3.05 7.30
CA VAL A 22 -2.43 -1.89 6.40
C VAL A 22 -1.00 -1.37 6.29
N ALA A 23 -0.20 -1.39 7.37
CA ALA A 23 1.22 -1.03 7.29
C ALA A 23 2.01 -1.97 6.37
N ALA A 24 1.73 -3.28 6.42
CA ALA A 24 2.35 -4.26 5.53
C ALA A 24 1.95 -4.04 4.06
N ILE A 25 0.67 -3.75 3.79
CA ILE A 25 0.18 -3.43 2.44
C ILE A 25 0.86 -2.16 1.92
N VAL A 26 0.93 -1.09 2.73
CA VAL A 26 1.61 0.16 2.33
C VAL A 26 3.05 -0.11 1.93
N LYS A 27 3.80 -0.84 2.76
CA LYS A 27 5.20 -1.18 2.47
C LYS A 27 5.36 -2.00 1.19
N ALA A 28 4.46 -2.96 0.95
CA ALA A 28 4.47 -3.76 -0.27
C ALA A 28 4.20 -2.88 -1.51
N VAL A 29 3.25 -1.96 -1.43
CA VAL A 29 2.92 -1.03 -2.52
C VAL A 29 4.05 -0.02 -2.76
N GLU A 30 4.67 0.50 -1.70
CA GLU A 30 5.87 1.34 -1.79
C GLU A 30 7.01 0.61 -2.50
N SER A 31 7.25 -0.65 -2.14
CA SER A 31 8.28 -1.49 -2.77
C SER A 31 7.98 -1.81 -4.23
N MET A 32 6.70 -1.97 -4.59
CA MET A 32 6.27 -2.19 -5.97
C MET A 32 6.63 -0.98 -6.85
N ILE A 33 6.39 0.24 -6.35
CA ILE A 33 6.65 1.47 -7.12
C ILE A 33 8.07 2.00 -6.94
N SER A 34 8.84 1.52 -5.95
CA SER A 34 10.20 2.00 -5.67
C SER A 34 11.15 1.72 -6.83
N ASN A 35 10.96 0.59 -7.52
CA ASN A 35 11.78 0.23 -8.68
C ASN A 35 11.61 1.25 -9.81
N PHE A 36 10.41 1.78 -10.04
CA PHE A 36 10.17 2.83 -11.02
C PHE A 36 10.86 4.15 -10.63
N LYS A 37 10.83 4.48 -9.34
CA LYS A 37 11.45 5.71 -8.81
C LYS A 37 12.97 5.66 -8.87
N ALA A 38 13.58 4.51 -8.58
CA ALA A 38 15.03 4.37 -8.50
C ALA A 38 15.71 4.44 -9.88
N THR A 39 15.12 3.82 -10.89
CA THR A 39 15.69 3.78 -12.25
C THR A 39 15.21 4.91 -13.15
N GLY A 40 14.14 5.62 -12.75
CA GLY A 40 13.45 6.60 -13.61
C GLY A 40 12.76 5.97 -14.83
N MET A 41 12.75 4.64 -14.92
CA MET A 41 12.24 3.88 -16.05
C MET A 41 11.28 2.80 -15.57
N THR A 42 10.19 2.65 -16.30
CA THR A 42 9.30 1.51 -16.13
C THR A 42 9.90 0.25 -16.77
N PRO A 43 9.40 -0.95 -16.44
CA PRO A 43 9.77 -2.17 -17.13
C PRO A 43 9.52 -2.06 -18.63
N ALA A 44 8.41 -1.44 -19.05
CA ALA A 44 8.13 -1.23 -20.45
C ALA A 44 9.14 -0.28 -21.12
N ASP A 45 9.56 0.81 -20.45
CA ASP A 45 10.63 1.69 -20.96
C ASP A 45 11.94 0.93 -21.17
N SER A 46 12.27 0.03 -20.23
CA SER A 46 13.49 -0.76 -20.29
C SER A 46 13.51 -1.67 -21.53
N ILE A 47 12.38 -2.28 -21.86
CA ILE A 47 12.24 -3.14 -23.04
C ILE A 47 12.18 -2.29 -24.31
N ALA A 48 11.47 -1.15 -24.32
CA ALA A 48 11.42 -0.24 -25.47
C ALA A 48 12.82 0.22 -25.89
N ASN A 49 13.66 0.59 -24.91
CA ASN A 49 15.06 0.98 -25.13
C ASN A 49 15.88 -0.17 -25.75
N ILE A 50 15.67 -1.41 -25.31
CA ILE A 50 16.32 -2.58 -25.90
C ILE A 50 15.86 -2.77 -27.35
N CYS A 51 14.56 -2.68 -27.63
CA CYS A 51 14.00 -2.80 -28.98
C CYS A 51 14.57 -1.75 -29.93
N ASN A 52 14.64 -0.49 -29.50
CA ASN A 52 15.26 0.59 -30.27
C ASN A 52 16.74 0.29 -30.58
N GLY A 53 17.49 -0.15 -29.56
CA GLY A 53 18.90 -0.53 -29.71
C GLY A 53 19.11 -1.72 -30.64
N LEU A 54 18.22 -2.71 -30.63
CA LEU A 54 18.26 -3.87 -31.54
C LEU A 54 17.92 -3.47 -32.98
N ALA A 55 16.92 -2.61 -33.18
CA ALA A 55 16.55 -2.10 -34.50
C ALA A 55 17.70 -1.33 -35.17
N ALA A 56 18.47 -0.57 -34.39
CA ALA A 56 19.61 0.21 -34.88
C ALA A 56 20.83 -0.65 -35.27
N LYS A 57 20.99 -1.84 -34.69
CA LYS A 57 22.18 -2.70 -34.85
C LYS A 57 22.11 -3.66 -36.05
N THR A 58 20.95 -3.80 -36.68
CA THR A 58 20.75 -4.77 -37.78
C THR A 58 20.40 -4.09 -39.10
N LYS A 59 20.85 -4.72 -40.20
CA LYS A 59 20.56 -4.29 -41.57
C LYS A 59 19.27 -4.90 -42.12
N ASN A 60 18.63 -5.81 -41.38
CA ASN A 60 17.40 -6.47 -41.80
C ASN A 60 16.19 -5.54 -41.66
N LYS A 61 15.71 -5.00 -42.77
CA LYS A 61 14.57 -4.06 -42.81
C LYS A 61 13.29 -4.61 -42.14
N LYS A 62 12.99 -5.91 -42.29
CA LYS A 62 11.80 -6.52 -41.69
C LYS A 62 11.92 -6.58 -40.17
N PHE A 63 13.09 -6.98 -39.67
CA PHE A 63 13.37 -6.99 -38.23
C PHE A 63 13.32 -5.58 -37.64
N ASN A 64 13.91 -4.58 -38.31
CA ASN A 64 13.88 -3.19 -37.85
C ASN A 64 12.45 -2.69 -37.69
N LYS A 65 11.58 -2.98 -38.68
CA LYS A 65 10.16 -2.62 -38.60
C LYS A 65 9.45 -3.29 -37.43
N VAL A 66 9.70 -4.58 -37.19
CA VAL A 66 9.10 -5.30 -36.05
C VAL A 66 9.55 -4.68 -34.72
N MET A 67 10.85 -4.41 -34.56
CA MET A 67 11.38 -3.83 -33.32
C MET A 67 10.86 -2.42 -33.06
N LYS A 68 10.68 -1.60 -34.12
CA LYS A 68 10.05 -0.28 -34.00
C LYS A 68 8.58 -0.36 -33.57
N ASN A 69 7.81 -1.29 -34.13
CA ASN A 69 6.42 -1.49 -33.69
C ASN A 69 6.33 -1.93 -32.21
N VAL A 70 7.27 -2.78 -31.76
CA VAL A 70 7.32 -3.24 -30.36
C VAL A 70 7.73 -2.09 -29.43
N GLU A 71 8.71 -1.27 -29.82
CA GLU A 71 9.10 -0.04 -29.10
C GLU A 71 7.90 0.89 -28.90
N GLU A 72 7.17 1.23 -29.97
CA GLU A 72 5.99 2.10 -29.91
C GLU A 72 4.91 1.53 -28.97
N ALA A 73 4.63 0.22 -29.05
CA ALA A 73 3.65 -0.41 -28.18
C ALA A 73 4.07 -0.37 -26.70
N LEU A 74 5.36 -0.58 -26.42
CA LEU A 74 5.90 -0.53 -25.06
C LEU A 74 5.96 0.89 -24.50
N GLU A 75 6.20 1.90 -25.32
CA GLU A 75 6.13 3.30 -24.90
C GLU A 75 4.73 3.69 -24.41
N GLU A 76 3.67 3.21 -25.06
CA GLU A 76 2.28 3.41 -24.60
C GLU A 76 1.98 2.70 -23.28
N ILE A 77 2.49 1.48 -23.12
CA ILE A 77 2.40 0.76 -21.84
C ILE A 77 3.14 1.54 -20.75
N ALA A 78 4.35 2.01 -21.03
CA ALA A 78 5.16 2.78 -20.10
C ALA A 78 4.48 4.08 -19.64
N LYS A 79 3.76 4.79 -20.54
CA LYS A 79 2.92 5.94 -20.15
C LYS A 79 1.86 5.54 -19.13
N THR A 80 1.19 4.42 -19.35
CA THR A 80 0.17 3.89 -18.44
C THR A 80 0.75 3.46 -17.10
N GLU A 81 1.92 2.81 -17.10
CA GLU A 81 2.64 2.42 -15.88
C GLU A 81 3.02 3.64 -15.04
N ARG A 82 3.58 4.69 -15.66
CA ARG A 82 3.92 5.95 -14.96
C ARG A 82 2.69 6.63 -14.34
N LEU A 83 1.59 6.71 -15.10
CA LEU A 83 0.34 7.29 -14.60
C LEU A 83 -0.22 6.49 -13.43
N THR A 84 -0.15 5.16 -13.50
CA THR A 84 -0.61 4.26 -12.45
C THR A 84 0.25 4.41 -11.20
N ALA A 85 1.57 4.43 -11.33
CA ALA A 85 2.50 4.64 -10.22
C ALA A 85 2.21 5.97 -9.50
N LYS A 86 2.03 7.06 -10.26
CA LYS A 86 1.68 8.38 -9.70
C LYS A 86 0.33 8.37 -8.99
N ARG A 87 -0.67 7.68 -9.52
CA ARG A 87 -1.98 7.54 -8.87
C ARG A 87 -1.87 6.75 -7.56
N VAL A 88 -1.13 5.65 -7.56
CA VAL A 88 -0.88 4.85 -6.36
C VAL A 88 -0.18 5.68 -5.29
N GLU A 89 0.85 6.43 -5.66
CA GLU A 89 1.55 7.33 -4.75
C GLU A 89 0.61 8.37 -4.13
N LEU A 90 -0.07 9.16 -4.96
CA LEU A 90 -0.88 10.29 -4.48
C LEU A 90 -2.18 9.85 -3.77
N LYS A 91 -2.86 8.83 -4.30
CA LYS A 91 -4.20 8.45 -3.82
C LYS A 91 -4.16 7.37 -2.75
N PHE A 92 -3.26 6.39 -2.88
CA PHE A 92 -3.17 5.31 -1.92
C PHE A 92 -2.19 5.63 -0.79
N ILE A 93 -0.92 5.92 -1.12
CA ILE A 93 0.14 6.10 -0.11
C ILE A 93 0.00 7.44 0.61
N GLU A 94 -0.11 8.55 -0.12
CA GLU A 94 -0.09 9.88 0.50
C GLU A 94 -1.43 10.30 1.08
N SER A 95 -2.53 9.74 0.58
CA SER A 95 -3.88 10.09 1.01
C SER A 95 -4.49 8.98 1.87
N TRP A 96 -5.04 7.94 1.27
CA TRP A 96 -5.87 6.97 2.00
C TRP A 96 -5.14 6.30 3.16
N SER A 97 -3.93 5.78 2.93
CA SER A 97 -3.23 4.98 3.94
C SER A 97 -2.74 5.83 5.11
N LYS A 98 -2.22 7.03 4.85
CA LYS A 98 -1.84 8.00 5.88
C LYS A 98 -3.05 8.43 6.71
N THR A 99 -4.17 8.78 6.08
CA THR A 99 -5.41 9.15 6.78
C THR A 99 -5.93 8.00 7.63
N TRP A 100 -5.89 6.76 7.13
CA TRP A 100 -6.30 5.60 7.89
C TRP A 100 -5.38 5.35 9.11
N LEU A 101 -4.08 5.19 8.88
CA LEU A 101 -3.12 4.78 9.90
C LEU A 101 -2.86 5.84 10.97
N HIS A 102 -2.75 7.11 10.56
CA HIS A 102 -2.37 8.21 11.45
C HIS A 102 -3.55 9.07 11.91
N GLY A 103 -4.69 8.96 11.24
CA GLY A 103 -5.94 9.62 11.64
C GLY A 103 -6.89 8.64 12.31
N ASN A 104 -7.74 7.99 11.51
CA ASN A 104 -8.91 7.24 11.99
C ASN A 104 -8.52 6.10 12.94
N LEU A 105 -7.57 5.26 12.53
CA LEU A 105 -7.19 4.09 13.30
C LEU A 105 -6.53 4.46 14.63
N LYS A 106 -5.73 5.54 14.64
CA LYS A 106 -5.12 6.04 15.87
C LYS A 106 -6.19 6.42 16.89
N ILE A 107 -7.20 7.19 16.46
CA ILE A 107 -8.32 7.60 17.32
C ILE A 107 -9.03 6.36 17.89
N TYR A 108 -9.36 5.38 17.04
CA TYR A 108 -10.02 4.16 17.50
C TYR A 108 -9.18 3.38 18.52
N LEU A 109 -7.87 3.26 18.29
CA LEU A 109 -6.98 2.57 19.22
C LEU A 109 -6.85 3.32 20.55
N ASP A 110 -6.80 4.65 20.53
CA ASP A 110 -6.76 5.48 21.74
C ASP A 110 -8.06 5.30 22.55
N ASP A 111 -9.23 5.32 21.90
CA ASP A 111 -10.52 5.07 22.55
C ASP A 111 -10.61 3.65 23.13
N ILE A 112 -10.15 2.64 22.38
CA ILE A 112 -10.08 1.25 22.85
C ILE A 112 -9.20 1.14 24.09
N ASN A 113 -8.05 1.81 24.11
CA ASN A 113 -7.15 1.81 25.26
C ASN A 113 -7.79 2.46 26.48
N GLN A 114 -8.49 3.58 26.31
CA GLN A 114 -9.25 4.21 27.39
C GLN A 114 -10.37 3.30 27.91
N LEU A 115 -11.12 2.64 27.01
CA LEU A 115 -12.18 1.70 27.39
C LEU A 115 -11.64 0.51 28.18
N LYS A 116 -10.51 -0.07 27.76
CA LYS A 116 -9.82 -1.13 28.49
C LYS A 116 -9.38 -0.66 29.88
N LYS A 117 -8.82 0.55 29.99
CA LYS A 117 -8.39 1.12 31.28
C LYS A 117 -9.57 1.33 32.24
N ARG A 118 -10.64 2.00 31.80
CA ARG A 118 -11.84 2.23 32.63
C ARG A 118 -12.48 0.93 33.11
N ARG A 119 -12.41 -0.12 32.29
CA ARG A 119 -12.90 -1.45 32.68
C ARG A 119 -12.06 -2.04 33.82
N LEU A 120 -10.74 -1.99 33.71
CA LEU A 120 -9.84 -2.44 34.78
C LEU A 120 -10.08 -1.67 36.08
N ASP A 121 -10.27 -0.34 35.99
CA ASP A 121 -10.57 0.51 37.14
C ASP A 121 -11.91 0.10 37.79
N LYS A 122 -12.96 -0.12 36.99
CA LYS A 122 -14.25 -0.61 37.48
C LYS A 122 -14.13 -1.99 38.15
N ASP A 123 -13.38 -2.90 37.54
CA ASP A 123 -13.16 -4.25 38.10
C ASP A 123 -12.40 -4.18 39.44
N GLY A 124 -11.41 -3.29 39.57
CA GLY A 124 -10.67 -3.07 40.81
C GLY A 124 -11.52 -2.47 41.93
N LEU A 125 -12.40 -1.52 41.61
CA LEU A 125 -13.35 -0.93 42.56
C LEU A 125 -14.39 -1.97 43.03
N ALA A 126 -14.91 -2.80 42.12
CA ALA A 126 -15.87 -3.86 42.46
C ALA A 126 -15.26 -4.94 43.36
N GLN A 127 -13.97 -5.26 43.17
CA GLN A 127 -13.25 -6.18 44.07
C GLN A 127 -12.98 -5.56 45.44
N SER A 128 -12.68 -4.26 45.49
CA SER A 128 -12.44 -3.54 46.75
C SER A 128 -13.73 -3.35 47.58
N ALA A 129 -14.87 -3.21 46.92
CA ALA A 129 -16.18 -3.06 47.58
C ALA A 129 -16.77 -4.39 48.11
N ASN A 130 -16.24 -5.53 47.67
CA ASN A 130 -16.66 -6.87 48.10
C ASN A 130 -15.71 -7.47 49.18
N LYS A 131 -14.86 -6.65 49.80
CA LYS A 131 -14.05 -6.98 50.99
C LYS A 131 -14.61 -6.23 52.19
#